data_AF-A0A4Q3DIF3-F1
#
_entry.id   AF-A0A4Q3DIF3-F1
#
_cell.length_a   1.000
_cell.length_b   1.000
_cell.length_c   1.000
_cell.angle_alpha   90.00
_cell.angle_beta   90.00
_cell.angle_gamma   90.00
#
_symmetry.space_group_name_H-M   'P 1'
#
loop_
_entity.id
_entity.type
_entity.pdbx_description
1 polymer ?
#
loop_
_entity_poly.entity_id
_entity_poly.type
_entity_poly.pdbx_seq_one_letter_code
_entity_poly.pdbx_strand_id
1 'polypeptide(L)'
;MIVKTADFVCSNTQISKLPAPLKPEYAFIGRSNVGKSSLINMITGKKGLAKTSQTPGKTQLINHFLINENWFLVDLPGYGYARISKGKKEEWNKYIRNYLEKRENLQCVFILIDSRLEPQKIDLEFCTALGERGIPFVLVFTKADKQNKSKTLHNVTLFRKALLGFFEEVPQHFITSAETQEGKD
;
A
#
# COMPACT_ATOMS: atom_id res chain seq x y z
N MET A 1 11.41 -12.84 8.11
CA MET A 1 12.41 -13.06 7.03
C MET A 1 13.36 -11.88 7.00
N ILE A 2 14.68 -12.08 6.91
CA ILE A 2 15.64 -10.98 6.84
C ILE A 2 15.79 -10.51 5.38
N VAL A 3 15.62 -9.22 5.11
CA VAL A 3 15.93 -8.62 3.80
C VAL A 3 17.43 -8.40 3.68
N LYS A 4 18.06 -9.10 2.73
CA LYS A 4 19.49 -9.01 2.39
C LYS A 4 19.72 -8.12 1.18
N THR A 5 18.88 -8.24 0.15
CA THR A 5 18.94 -7.40 -1.06
C THR A 5 17.58 -6.83 -1.43
N ALA A 6 17.59 -5.64 -2.00
CA ALA A 6 16.39 -4.92 -2.44
C ALA A 6 16.75 -4.00 -3.59
N ASP A 7 16.38 -4.40 -4.81
CA ASP A 7 16.85 -3.76 -6.04
C ASP A 7 15.69 -3.27 -6.90
N PHE A 8 15.80 -2.04 -7.39
CA PHE A 8 14.81 -1.48 -8.31
C PHE A 8 14.94 -2.17 -9.66
N VAL A 9 13.83 -2.70 -10.17
CA VAL A 9 13.79 -3.43 -11.45
C VAL A 9 13.19 -2.57 -12.55
N CYS A 10 11.98 -2.04 -12.32
CA CYS A 10 11.31 -1.22 -13.32
C CYS A 10 10.25 -0.30 -12.71
N SER A 11 9.84 0.68 -13.51
CA SER A 11 8.73 1.58 -13.22
C SER A 11 7.88 1.76 -14.49
N ASN A 12 6.60 1.37 -14.45
CA ASN A 12 5.74 1.45 -15.63
C ASN A 12 4.25 1.62 -15.29
N THR A 13 3.45 2.12 -16.23
CA THR A 13 1.98 2.08 -16.17
C THR A 13 1.38 0.92 -16.97
N GLN A 14 2.13 0.37 -17.93
CA GLN A 14 1.67 -0.70 -18.80
C GLN A 14 2.00 -2.06 -18.21
N ILE A 15 0.97 -2.89 -17.98
CA ILE A 15 1.13 -4.24 -17.40
C ILE A 15 2.06 -5.12 -18.25
N SER A 16 1.99 -4.99 -19.58
CA SER A 16 2.86 -5.72 -20.52
C SER A 16 4.34 -5.37 -20.42
N LYS A 17 4.68 -4.23 -19.78
CA LYS A 17 6.07 -3.79 -19.55
C LYS A 17 6.54 -4.03 -18.12
N LEU A 18 5.72 -4.67 -17.29
CA LEU A 18 6.12 -5.14 -15.97
C LEU A 18 6.95 -6.43 -16.10
N PRO A 19 7.72 -6.81 -15.07
CA PRO A 19 8.48 -8.05 -15.10
C PRO A 19 7.56 -9.24 -15.35
N ALA A 20 8.08 -10.30 -15.96
CA ALA A 20 7.32 -11.53 -16.12
C ALA A 20 6.84 -12.04 -14.74
N PRO A 21 5.60 -12.53 -14.63
CA PRO A 21 4.98 -12.88 -13.34
C PRO A 21 5.50 -14.21 -12.77
N LEU A 22 6.82 -14.37 -12.66
CA LEU A 22 7.49 -15.63 -12.32
C LEU A 22 7.82 -15.77 -10.82
N LYS A 23 7.58 -14.71 -10.02
CA LYS A 23 7.88 -14.66 -8.59
C LYS A 23 6.70 -14.06 -7.82
N PRO A 24 6.42 -14.47 -6.58
CA PRO A 24 5.36 -13.89 -5.77
C PRO A 24 5.46 -12.36 -5.66
N GLU A 25 4.34 -11.64 -5.72
CA GLU A 25 4.31 -10.18 -5.55
C GLU A 25 3.45 -9.75 -4.37
N TYR A 26 3.93 -8.72 -3.68
CA TYR A 26 3.25 -8.08 -2.57
C TYR A 26 3.15 -6.59 -2.86
N ALA A 27 1.93 -6.12 -3.09
CA ALA A 27 1.68 -4.76 -3.53
C ALA A 27 1.37 -3.84 -2.35
N PHE A 28 1.93 -2.64 -2.33
CA PHE A 28 1.72 -1.63 -1.32
C PHE A 28 0.97 -0.45 -1.93
N ILE A 29 -0.16 -0.07 -1.35
CA ILE A 29 -0.97 1.04 -1.82
C ILE A 29 -1.57 1.80 -0.63
N GLY A 30 -1.92 3.06 -0.83
CA GLY A 30 -2.60 3.87 0.17
C GLY A 30 -2.76 5.30 -0.33
N ARG A 31 -3.35 6.17 0.47
CA ARG A 31 -3.49 7.59 0.11
C ARG A 31 -2.13 8.27 -0.09
N SER A 32 -2.12 9.36 -0.86
CA SER A 32 -0.93 10.21 -0.94
C SER A 32 -0.48 10.65 0.45
N ASN A 33 0.84 10.67 0.69
CA ASN A 33 1.46 11.05 1.95
C ASN A 33 1.08 10.18 3.16
N VAL A 34 0.51 8.98 2.96
CA VAL A 34 0.20 8.05 4.06
C VAL A 34 1.45 7.48 4.72
N GLY A 35 2.61 7.50 4.04
CA GLY A 35 3.88 6.97 4.56
C GLY A 35 4.39 5.73 3.83
N LYS A 36 3.82 5.38 2.67
CA LYS A 36 4.20 4.22 1.85
C LYS A 36 5.70 4.10 1.56
N SER A 37 6.31 5.13 0.97
CA SER A 37 7.74 5.09 0.66
C SER A 37 8.59 4.95 1.93
N SER A 38 8.18 5.57 3.04
CA SER A 38 8.88 5.45 4.33
C SER A 38 8.78 4.03 4.89
N LEU A 39 7.60 3.41 4.80
CA LEU A 39 7.40 2.01 5.21
C LEU A 39 8.25 1.07 4.34
N ILE A 40 8.28 1.26 3.02
CA ILE A 40 9.09 0.43 2.11
C ILE A 40 10.58 0.55 2.45
N ASN A 41 11.08 1.77 2.68
CA ASN A 41 12.48 1.97 3.07
C ASN A 41 12.78 1.33 4.45
N MET A 42 11.82 1.34 5.38
CA MET A 42 11.95 0.69 6.70
C MET A 42 12.08 -0.83 6.56
N ILE A 43 11.15 -1.48 5.86
CA ILE A 43 11.12 -2.95 5.74
C ILE A 43 12.27 -3.49 4.89
N THR A 44 12.73 -2.72 3.90
CA THR A 44 13.88 -3.11 3.07
C THR A 44 15.23 -2.76 3.69
N GLY A 45 15.25 -1.95 4.75
CA GLY A 45 16.49 -1.42 5.34
C GLY A 45 17.29 -0.50 4.41
N LYS A 46 16.75 -0.11 3.24
CA LYS A 46 17.46 0.66 2.21
C LYS A 46 16.88 2.07 2.12
N LYS A 47 17.61 3.05 2.65
CA LYS A 47 17.22 4.47 2.58
C LYS A 47 17.18 4.92 1.12
N GLY A 48 16.07 5.54 0.72
CA GLY A 48 15.92 6.14 -0.61
C GLY A 48 15.58 5.16 -1.75
N LEU A 49 15.37 3.87 -1.46
CA LEU A 49 14.91 2.90 -2.46
C LEU A 49 13.56 3.32 -3.05
N ALA A 50 12.58 3.56 -2.17
CA ALA A 50 11.35 4.24 -2.51
C ALA A 50 11.50 5.74 -2.25
N LYS A 51 11.29 6.56 -3.29
CA LYS A 51 11.43 8.01 -3.19
C LYS A 51 10.34 8.58 -2.28
N THR A 52 10.75 9.19 -1.17
CA THR A 52 9.88 9.93 -0.25
C THR A 52 9.72 11.37 -0.76
N SER A 53 8.50 11.83 -1.01
CA SER A 53 8.22 13.24 -1.32
C SER A 53 7.03 13.71 -0.52
N GLN A 54 7.10 14.94 0.00
CA GLN A 54 5.97 15.58 0.66
C GLN A 54 4.92 16.12 -0.34
N THR A 55 5.31 16.29 -1.61
CA THR A 55 4.42 16.78 -2.66
C THR A 55 3.53 15.63 -3.17
N PRO A 56 2.20 15.72 -3.01
CA PRO A 56 1.29 14.73 -3.57
C PRO A 56 1.42 14.63 -5.10
N GLY A 57 1.45 13.41 -5.66
CA GLY A 57 1.21 13.17 -7.09
C GLY A 57 2.42 12.68 -7.88
N LYS A 58 3.56 12.45 -7.21
CA LYS A 58 4.81 12.08 -7.91
C LYS A 58 4.88 10.62 -8.33
N THR A 59 4.34 9.69 -7.53
CA THR A 59 4.31 8.28 -7.92
C THR A 59 3.06 8.05 -8.77
N GLN A 60 3.25 8.05 -10.08
CA GLN A 60 2.22 7.76 -11.09
C GLN A 60 2.48 6.43 -11.81
N LEU A 61 3.52 5.72 -11.40
CA LEU A 61 4.02 4.50 -12.01
C LEU A 61 4.01 3.39 -10.96
N ILE A 62 3.87 2.15 -11.43
CA ILE A 62 4.02 0.95 -10.60
C ILE A 62 5.52 0.64 -10.52
N ASN A 63 6.12 0.69 -9.34
CA ASN A 63 7.53 0.36 -9.16
C ASN A 63 7.70 -1.05 -8.63
N HIS A 64 8.55 -1.85 -9.28
CA HIS A 64 8.91 -3.19 -8.81
C HIS A 64 10.29 -3.18 -8.17
N PHE A 65 10.37 -3.75 -6.98
CA PHE A 65 11.62 -3.99 -6.27
C PHE A 65 11.79 -5.50 -6.06
N LEU A 66 12.89 -6.06 -6.57
CA LEU A 66 13.22 -7.46 -6.36
C LEU A 66 13.87 -7.60 -4.98
N ILE A 67 13.26 -8.41 -4.12
CA ILE A 67 13.72 -8.64 -2.75
C ILE A 67 14.32 -10.04 -2.64
N ASN A 68 15.56 -10.11 -2.16
CA ASN A 68 16.30 -11.36 -1.97
C ASN A 68 16.30 -12.29 -3.21
N GLU A 69 16.16 -11.72 -4.42
CA GLU A 69 16.00 -12.45 -5.69
C GLU A 69 14.79 -13.41 -5.77
N ASN A 70 13.88 -13.36 -4.79
CA ASN A 70 12.86 -14.38 -4.59
C ASN A 70 11.44 -13.89 -4.80
N TRP A 71 11.16 -12.62 -4.55
CA TRP A 71 9.82 -12.04 -4.66
C TRP A 71 9.87 -10.55 -4.98
N PHE A 72 8.75 -10.00 -5.44
CA PHE A 72 8.62 -8.58 -5.75
C PHE A 72 7.86 -7.83 -4.66
N LEU A 73 8.46 -6.77 -4.15
CA LEU A 73 7.73 -5.70 -3.49
C LEU A 73 7.28 -4.72 -4.56
N VAL A 74 5.98 -4.48 -4.64
CA VAL A 74 5.41 -3.59 -5.65
C VAL A 74 4.87 -2.33 -5.00
N ASP A 75 5.42 -1.18 -5.36
CA ASP A 75 4.97 0.11 -4.89
C ASP A 75 3.93 0.68 -5.86
N LEU A 76 2.66 0.59 -5.48
CA LEU A 76 1.58 1.15 -6.27
C LEU A 76 1.47 2.67 -6.05
N PRO A 77 1.13 3.44 -7.08
CA PRO A 77 0.77 4.83 -6.93
C PRO A 77 -0.44 4.95 -5.99
N GLY A 78 -0.51 6.01 -5.19
CA GLY A 78 -1.56 6.15 -4.20
C GLY A 78 -2.92 6.58 -4.78
N TYR A 79 -4.01 6.25 -4.10
CA TYR A 79 -5.35 6.74 -4.46
C TYR A 79 -5.69 8.06 -3.77
N GLY A 80 -6.80 8.69 -4.18
CA GLY A 80 -7.32 9.90 -3.55
C GLY A 80 -6.62 11.20 -3.92
N TYR A 81 -5.96 11.26 -5.07
CA TYR A 81 -5.34 12.48 -5.57
C TYR A 81 -6.36 13.57 -5.90
N ALA A 82 -6.39 14.63 -5.09
CA ALA A 82 -7.29 15.78 -5.24
C ALA A 82 -6.90 16.74 -6.39
N ARG A 83 -5.64 16.68 -6.89
CA ARG A 83 -5.08 17.64 -7.86
C ARG A 83 -4.92 17.09 -9.28
N ILE A 84 -5.47 15.92 -9.57
CA ILE A 84 -5.35 15.29 -10.89
C ILE A 84 -6.64 15.56 -11.68
N SER A 85 -6.52 15.85 -12.99
CA SER A 85 -7.67 16.04 -13.87
C SER A 85 -8.55 14.78 -13.91
N LYS A 86 -9.85 14.94 -14.16
CA LYS A 86 -10.80 13.81 -14.21
C LYS A 86 -10.30 12.67 -15.11
N GLY A 87 -9.81 12.98 -16.32
CA GLY A 87 -9.30 11.98 -17.26
C GLY A 87 -8.08 11.21 -16.73
N LYS A 88 -7.11 11.87 -16.10
CA LYS A 88 -5.95 11.20 -15.50
C LYS A 88 -6.32 10.35 -14.28
N LYS A 89 -7.37 10.73 -13.54
CA LYS A 89 -7.90 9.93 -12.42
C LYS A 89 -8.56 8.65 -12.93
N GLU A 90 -9.30 8.72 -14.04
CA GLU A 90 -9.89 7.55 -14.70
C GLU A 90 -8.82 6.61 -15.26
N GLU A 91 -7.80 7.15 -15.92
CA GLU A 91 -6.67 6.37 -16.42
C GLU A 91 -5.94 5.65 -15.27
N TRP A 92 -5.68 6.39 -14.17
CA TRP A 92 -5.11 5.83 -12.94
C TRP A 92 -5.95 4.67 -12.39
N ASN A 93 -7.25 4.89 -12.25
CA ASN A 93 -8.17 3.86 -11.77
C ASN A 93 -8.14 2.63 -12.69
N LYS A 94 -8.07 2.84 -14.01
CA LYS A 94 -8.08 1.76 -14.99
C LYS A 94 -6.84 0.89 -14.90
N TYR A 95 -5.63 1.46 -14.91
CA TYR A 95 -4.43 0.60 -14.88
C TYR A 95 -4.19 -0.04 -13.50
N ILE A 96 -4.56 0.63 -12.40
CA ILE A 96 -4.45 0.03 -11.07
C ILE A 96 -5.44 -1.12 -10.88
N ARG A 97 -6.69 -0.94 -11.31
CA ARG A 97 -7.67 -2.05 -11.31
C ARG A 97 -7.18 -3.20 -12.18
N ASN A 98 -6.74 -2.92 -13.40
CA ASN A 98 -6.20 -3.96 -14.28
C ASN A 98 -5.01 -4.70 -13.64
N TYR A 99 -4.11 -4.00 -12.94
CA TYR A 99 -2.99 -4.65 -12.24
C TYR A 99 -3.51 -5.56 -11.12
N LEU A 100 -4.38 -5.03 -10.25
CA LEU A 100 -4.91 -5.77 -9.09
C LEU A 100 -5.73 -7.00 -9.51
N GLU A 101 -6.45 -6.92 -10.63
CA GLU A 101 -7.31 -8.00 -11.11
C GLU A 101 -6.59 -9.03 -12.00
N LYS A 102 -5.56 -8.63 -12.75
CA LYS A 102 -4.95 -9.48 -13.80
C LYS A 102 -3.56 -9.98 -13.46
N ARG A 103 -2.95 -9.54 -12.35
CA ARG A 103 -1.59 -9.94 -11.99
C ARG A 103 -1.62 -11.29 -11.28
N GLU A 104 -1.40 -12.36 -12.03
CA GLU A 104 -1.55 -13.76 -11.57
C GLU A 104 -0.65 -14.13 -10.38
N ASN A 105 0.52 -13.51 -10.25
CA ASN A 105 1.47 -13.75 -9.17
C ASN A 105 1.27 -12.83 -7.96
N LEU A 106 0.27 -11.94 -7.97
CA LEU A 106 -0.06 -11.08 -6.83
C LEU A 106 -0.62 -11.93 -5.68
N GLN A 107 0.11 -11.97 -4.57
CA GLN A 107 -0.28 -12.77 -3.40
C GLN A 107 -1.13 -11.99 -2.41
N CYS A 108 -0.80 -10.71 -2.19
CA CYS A 108 -1.48 -9.88 -1.21
C CYS A 108 -1.24 -8.39 -1.46
N VAL A 109 -2.24 -7.58 -1.10
CA VAL A 109 -2.17 -6.12 -1.12
C VAL A 109 -2.08 -5.58 0.31
N PHE A 110 -1.04 -4.80 0.59
CA PHE A 110 -0.91 -4.02 1.82
C PHE A 110 -1.52 -2.63 1.61
N ILE A 111 -2.66 -2.39 2.25
CA ILE A 111 -3.37 -1.10 2.23
C ILE A 111 -2.91 -0.26 3.41
N LEU A 112 -2.27 0.87 3.13
CA LEU A 112 -1.73 1.76 4.14
C LEU A 112 -2.75 2.83 4.53
N ILE A 113 -2.95 2.97 5.83
CA ILE A 113 -3.89 3.89 6.46
C ILE A 113 -3.14 4.78 7.45
N ASP A 114 -3.38 6.10 7.45
CA ASP A 114 -2.76 7.00 8.42
C ASP A 114 -3.44 6.80 9.78
N SER A 115 -2.73 6.24 10.77
CA SER A 115 -3.31 5.89 12.06
C SER A 115 -3.95 7.07 12.80
N ARG A 116 -3.56 8.31 12.46
CA ARG A 116 -4.04 9.54 13.09
C ARG A 116 -5.45 9.94 12.71
N LEU A 117 -5.95 9.38 11.62
CA LEU A 117 -7.23 9.76 11.05
C LEU A 117 -8.30 8.74 11.48
N GLU A 118 -9.50 9.25 11.72
CA GLU A 118 -10.70 8.42 11.73
C GLU A 118 -10.90 7.73 10.37
N PRO A 119 -11.72 6.67 10.29
CA PRO A 119 -11.95 5.95 9.06
C PRO A 119 -12.42 6.87 7.93
N GLN A 120 -11.72 6.79 6.80
CA GLN A 120 -11.96 7.68 5.68
C GLN A 120 -12.75 6.90 4.63
N LYS A 121 -13.81 7.52 4.10
CA LYS A 121 -14.68 6.88 3.11
C LYS A 121 -13.92 6.25 1.95
N ILE A 122 -12.93 6.95 1.39
CA ILE A 122 -12.13 6.45 0.27
C ILE A 122 -11.29 5.21 0.62
N ASP A 123 -10.81 5.11 1.86
CA ASP A 123 -10.04 3.95 2.31
C ASP A 123 -10.96 2.73 2.47
N LEU A 124 -12.15 2.95 3.05
CA LEU A 124 -13.18 1.91 3.21
C LEU A 124 -13.69 1.41 1.85
N GLU A 125 -14.04 2.32 0.94
CA GLU A 125 -14.46 1.99 -0.43
C GLU A 125 -13.41 1.17 -1.17
N PHE A 126 -12.13 1.50 -0.99
CA PHE A 126 -11.03 0.75 -1.60
C PHE A 126 -10.92 -0.67 -1.01
N CYS A 127 -11.04 -0.81 0.31
CA CYS A 127 -11.06 -2.13 0.96
C CYS A 127 -12.24 -2.97 0.45
N THR A 128 -13.46 -2.43 0.49
CA THR A 128 -14.67 -3.11 0.00
C THR A 128 -14.52 -3.56 -1.44
N ALA A 129 -13.97 -2.70 -2.31
CA ALA A 129 -13.73 -3.02 -3.71
C ALA A 129 -12.74 -4.18 -3.91
N LEU A 130 -11.71 -4.33 -3.07
CA LEU A 130 -10.83 -5.51 -3.11
C LEU A 130 -11.54 -6.77 -2.60
N GLY A 131 -12.33 -6.63 -1.53
CA GLY A 131 -13.13 -7.71 -0.95
C GLY A 131 -14.12 -8.32 -1.95
N GLU A 132 -14.89 -7.47 -2.66
CA GLU A 132 -15.84 -7.89 -3.71
C GLU A 132 -15.17 -8.68 -4.84
N ARG A 133 -13.87 -8.45 -5.07
CA ARG A 133 -13.07 -9.13 -6.11
C ARG A 133 -12.32 -10.36 -5.59
N GLY A 134 -12.42 -10.67 -4.29
CA GLY A 134 -11.67 -11.75 -3.67
C GLY A 134 -10.16 -11.52 -3.64
N ILE A 135 -9.70 -10.27 -3.72
CA ILE A 135 -8.27 -9.95 -3.71
C ILE A 135 -7.79 -9.90 -2.26
N PRO A 136 -6.83 -10.77 -1.84
CA PRO A 136 -6.34 -10.77 -0.46
C PRO A 136 -5.64 -9.47 -0.10
N PHE A 137 -5.94 -8.93 1.08
CA PHE A 137 -5.29 -7.72 1.56
C PHE A 137 -5.09 -7.67 3.08
N VAL A 138 -4.13 -6.85 3.49
CA VAL A 138 -3.76 -6.59 4.88
C VAL A 138 -3.73 -5.08 5.10
N LEU A 139 -4.19 -4.64 6.26
CA LEU A 139 -4.16 -3.23 6.64
C LEU A 139 -2.84 -2.88 7.34
N VAL A 140 -2.25 -1.74 6.98
CA VAL A 140 -1.05 -1.22 7.63
C VAL A 140 -1.32 0.20 8.12
N PHE A 141 -1.54 0.34 9.42
CA PHE A 141 -1.70 1.64 10.07
C PHE A 141 -0.33 2.28 10.29
N THR A 142 -0.06 3.38 9.61
CA THR A 142 1.24 4.06 9.61
C THR A 142 1.28 5.22 10.60
N LYS A 143 2.49 5.73 10.87
CA LYS A 143 2.76 6.93 11.67
C LYS A 143 2.26 6.84 13.11
N ALA A 144 2.32 5.65 13.70
CA ALA A 144 1.90 5.43 15.08
C ALA A 144 2.65 6.32 16.09
N ASP A 145 3.89 6.73 15.77
CA ASP A 145 4.72 7.65 16.56
C ASP A 145 4.19 9.09 16.62
N LYS A 146 3.27 9.48 15.71
CA LYS A 146 2.81 10.86 15.56
C LYS A 146 1.57 11.18 16.42
N GLN A 147 1.11 10.25 17.25
CA GLN A 147 0.03 10.47 18.20
C GLN A 147 0.12 9.50 19.38
N ASN A 148 -0.73 9.69 20.40
CA ASN A 148 -0.74 8.80 21.55
C ASN A 148 -1.28 7.40 21.18
N LYS A 149 -0.76 6.36 21.85
CA LYS A 149 -1.08 4.95 21.58
C LYS A 149 -2.58 4.64 21.74
N SER A 150 -3.22 5.22 22.74
CA SER A 150 -4.66 5.02 23.00
C SER A 150 -5.52 5.51 21.83
N LYS A 151 -5.19 6.69 21.28
CA LYS A 151 -5.87 7.29 20.13
C LYS A 151 -5.60 6.51 18.85
N THR A 152 -4.38 6.02 18.64
CA THR A 152 -4.06 5.07 17.57
C THR A 152 -4.97 3.84 17.66
N LEU A 153 -5.03 3.18 18.82
CA LEU A 153 -5.86 1.99 19.03
C LEU A 153 -7.36 2.28 18.85
N HIS A 154 -7.81 3.45 19.29
CA HIS A 154 -9.18 3.90 19.09
C HIS A 154 -9.53 4.02 17.60
N ASN A 155 -8.71 4.74 16.82
CA ASN A 155 -8.93 4.91 15.38
C ASN A 155 -8.86 3.58 14.62
N VAL A 156 -7.91 2.70 14.98
CA VAL A 156 -7.82 1.34 14.44
C VAL A 156 -9.11 0.56 14.72
N THR A 157 -9.62 0.63 15.95
CA THR A 157 -10.87 -0.04 16.33
C THR A 157 -12.06 0.50 15.54
N LEU A 158 -12.16 1.82 15.37
CA LEU A 158 -13.20 2.44 14.53
C LEU A 158 -13.11 1.96 13.08
N PHE A 159 -11.90 1.88 12.51
CA PHE A 159 -11.71 1.42 11.14
C PHE A 159 -12.13 -0.03 10.97
N ARG A 160 -11.69 -0.89 11.89
CA ARG A 160 -12.06 -2.31 11.91
C ARG A 160 -13.59 -2.49 12.05
N LYS A 161 -14.23 -1.72 12.92
CA LYS A 161 -15.68 -1.72 13.09
C LYS A 161 -16.41 -1.28 11.82
N ALA A 162 -15.90 -0.27 11.12
CA ALA A 162 -16.48 0.17 9.85
C ALA A 162 -16.41 -0.92 8.76
N LEU A 163 -15.32 -1.71 8.73
CA LEU A 163 -15.20 -2.83 7.80
C LEU A 163 -16.16 -3.99 8.11
N LEU A 164 -16.56 -4.21 9.36
CA LEU A 164 -17.55 -5.25 9.70
C LEU A 164 -18.93 -5.02 9.05
N GLY A 165 -19.20 -3.81 8.54
CA GLY A 165 -20.40 -3.57 7.73
C GLY A 165 -20.34 -4.21 6.32
N PHE A 166 -19.17 -4.69 5.89
CA PHE A 166 -18.91 -5.21 4.55
C PHE A 166 -18.24 -6.59 4.55
N PHE A 167 -17.55 -6.94 5.63
CA PHE A 167 -16.76 -8.17 5.76
C PHE A 167 -17.26 -9.00 6.94
N GLU A 168 -17.37 -10.32 6.76
CA GLU A 168 -17.66 -11.26 7.86
C GLU A 168 -16.53 -11.26 8.90
N GLU A 169 -15.29 -11.23 8.43
CA GLU A 169 -14.10 -11.13 9.25
C GLU A 169 -13.25 -9.92 8.86
N VAL A 170 -12.70 -9.24 9.86
CA VAL A 170 -11.85 -8.08 9.61
C VAL A 170 -10.47 -8.55 9.11
N PRO A 171 -9.95 -7.98 8.02
CA PRO A 171 -8.60 -8.27 7.54
C PRO A 171 -7.53 -8.12 8.63
N GLN A 172 -6.47 -8.91 8.52
CA GLN A 172 -5.30 -8.76 9.38
C GLN A 172 -4.76 -7.33 9.28
N HIS A 173 -4.20 -6.82 10.38
CA HIS A 173 -3.63 -5.49 10.42
C HIS A 173 -2.34 -5.42 11.22
N PHE A 174 -1.51 -4.43 10.87
CA PHE A 174 -0.32 -4.03 11.60
C PHE A 174 -0.40 -2.55 11.98
N ILE A 175 0.12 -2.21 13.16
CA ILE A 175 0.37 -0.81 13.57
C ILE A 175 1.87 -0.58 13.43
N THR A 176 2.25 0.47 12.71
CA THR A 176 3.62 0.68 12.26
C THR A 176 4.09 2.12 12.43
N SER A 177 5.39 2.26 12.63
CA SER A 177 6.09 3.54 12.52
C SER A 177 7.43 3.35 11.84
N ALA A 178 7.60 4.02 10.69
CA ALA A 178 8.88 4.08 9.99
C ALA A 178 9.97 4.81 10.80
N GLU A 179 9.58 5.66 11.75
CA GLU A 179 10.50 6.40 12.62
C GLU A 179 11.03 5.50 13.73
N THR A 180 10.14 4.81 14.46
CA THR A 180 10.52 3.99 15.63
C THR A 180 10.78 2.52 15.28
N GLN A 181 10.63 2.13 14.01
CA GLN A 181 10.67 0.74 13.52
C GLN A 181 9.58 -0.17 14.11
N GLU A 182 8.53 0.39 14.73
CA GLU A 182 7.39 -0.38 15.23
C GLU A 182 6.70 -1.15 14.10
N GLY A 183 6.37 -2.42 14.35
CA GLY A 183 5.63 -3.28 13.44
C GLY A 183 6.42 -3.74 12.21
N LYS A 184 7.75 -3.68 12.26
CA LYS A 184 8.64 -4.13 11.17
C LYS A 184 8.84 -5.64 11.10
N ASP A 185 9.04 -6.28 12.25
CA ASP A 185 9.35 -7.71 12.38
C ASP A 185 8.07 -8.57 12.42
#